data_AF-A0A8T3NP24-F1
#
_entry.id   AF-A0A8T3NP24-F1
#
_cell.length_a   1.000
_cell.length_b   1.000
_cell.length_c   1.000
_cell.angle_alpha   90.00
_cell.angle_beta   90.00
_cell.angle_gamma   90.00
#
_symmetry.space_group_name_H-M   'P 1'
#
loop_
_entity.id
_entity.type
_entity.pdbx_description
1 polymer ?
#
loop_
_entity_poly.entity_id
_entity_poly.type
_entity_poly.pdbx_seq_one_letter_code
_entity_poly.pdbx_strand_id
1 'polypeptide(L)' 'TVAEHDDFRIPALDFRGTPVGIDVRKVIRTGVRPVIDTGIAHREPGIGQVGAGIVHPPLACFIEAMRAIEMEWAVDSG' A
#
# COMPACT_ATOMS: atom_id res chain seq x y z
N THR A 1 -7.97 -0.51 3.31
CA THR A 1 -8.66 0.27 2.28
C THR A 1 -9.91 0.92 2.83
N VAL A 2 -10.40 1.95 2.15
CA VAL A 2 -11.56 2.77 2.56
C VAL A 2 -12.83 2.44 1.77
N ALA A 3 -12.69 1.97 0.53
CA ALA A 3 -13.81 1.62 -0.35
C ALA A 3 -13.41 0.57 -1.39
N GLU A 4 -14.35 0.22 -2.26
CA GLU A 4 -14.16 -0.59 -3.47
C GLU A 4 -14.33 0.29 -4.72
N HIS A 5 -13.63 -0.02 -5.80
CA HIS A 5 -13.72 0.72 -7.06
C HIS A 5 -14.97 0.32 -7.87
N ASP A 6 -15.70 1.29 -8.43
CA ASP A 6 -16.94 1.02 -9.17
C ASP A 6 -16.72 0.31 -10.51
N ASP A 7 -15.68 0.70 -11.26
CA ASP A 7 -15.36 0.14 -12.58
C ASP A 7 -14.42 -1.09 -12.57
N PHE A 8 -13.35 -1.07 -11.76
CA PHE A 8 -12.39 -2.18 -11.71
C PHE A 8 -12.87 -3.27 -10.75
N ARG A 9 -13.50 -4.31 -11.31
CA ARG A 9 -14.12 -5.41 -10.55
C ARG A 9 -13.36 -6.74 -10.70
N ILE A 10 -13.48 -7.61 -9.71
CA ILE A 10 -12.83 -8.92 -9.66
C ILE A 10 -13.90 -10.01 -9.90
N PRO A 11 -13.98 -10.63 -11.09
CA PRO A 11 -15.06 -11.57 -11.44
C PRO A 11 -15.17 -12.76 -10.49
N ALA A 12 -14.03 -13.31 -10.05
CA ALA A 12 -13.98 -14.45 -9.13
C ALA A 12 -14.45 -14.13 -7.70
N LEU A 13 -14.65 -12.85 -7.37
CA LEU A 13 -15.14 -12.37 -6.08
C LEU A 13 -16.52 -11.70 -6.25
N ASP A 14 -17.44 -12.35 -6.98
CA ASP A 14 -18.79 -11.86 -7.27
C ASP A 14 -18.82 -10.46 -7.88
N PHE A 15 -17.83 -10.14 -8.72
CA PHE A 15 -17.65 -8.82 -9.32
C PHE A 15 -17.57 -7.67 -8.29
N ARG A 16 -17.12 -7.94 -7.06
CA ARG A 16 -16.74 -6.89 -6.11
C ARG A 16 -15.68 -5.96 -6.71
N GLY A 17 -15.73 -4.69 -6.31
CA GLY A 17 -14.75 -3.72 -6.76
C GLY A 17 -13.38 -3.98 -6.13
N THR A 18 -12.32 -3.61 -6.83
CA THR A 18 -10.95 -3.68 -6.28
C THR A 18 -10.84 -2.75 -5.08
N PRO A 19 -10.12 -3.14 -4.01
CA PRO A 19 -10.03 -2.34 -2.80
C PRO A 19 -9.19 -1.07 -3.05
N VAL A 20 -9.74 0.11 -2.74
CA VAL A 20 -9.08 1.42 -3.00
C VAL A 20 -8.84 2.24 -1.73
N GLY A 21 -7.85 3.13 -1.80
CA GLY A 21 -7.45 4.06 -0.73
C GLY A 21 -6.88 3.36 0.49
N ILE A 22 -5.57 3.14 0.51
CA ILE A 22 -4.86 2.59 1.68
C ILE A 22 -4.94 3.62 2.82
N ASP A 23 -5.67 3.30 3.90
CA ASP A 23 -5.77 4.13 5.09
C ASP A 23 -4.59 3.87 6.03
N VAL A 24 -3.71 4.87 6.15
CA VAL A 24 -2.51 4.84 7.00
C VAL A 24 -2.84 4.54 8.47
N ARG A 25 -3.93 5.09 9.01
CA ARG A 25 -4.35 4.89 10.41
C ARG A 25 -4.80 3.44 10.61
N LYS A 26 -5.51 2.88 9.63
CA LYS A 26 -5.93 1.47 9.66
C LYS A 26 -4.73 0.54 9.61
N VAL A 27 -3.73 0.83 8.77
CA VAL A 27 -2.49 0.03 8.69
C VAL A 27 -1.75 0.04 10.03
N ILE A 28 -1.51 1.21 10.61
CA ILE A 28 -0.81 1.34 11.91
C ILE A 28 -1.58 0.63 13.02
N ARG A 29 -2.89 0.88 13.14
CA ARG A 29 -3.72 0.33 14.21
C ARG A 29 -3.83 -1.19 14.18
N THR A 30 -3.87 -1.79 12.99
CA THR A 30 -4.08 -3.23 12.82
C THR A 30 -2.78 -4.03 12.66
N GLY A 31 -1.68 -3.37 12.30
CA GLY A 31 -0.43 -4.03 11.90
C GLY A 31 -0.52 -4.75 10.54
N VAL A 32 -1.68 -4.75 9.88
CA VAL A 32 -1.87 -5.38 8.57
C VAL A 32 -1.36 -4.44 7.48
N ARG A 33 -0.27 -4.85 6.83
CA ARG A 33 0.42 -4.08 5.77
C ARG A 33 -0.07 -4.54 4.40
N PRO A 34 -0.04 -3.65 3.37
CA PRO A 34 -0.33 -4.06 2.01
C PRO A 34 0.49 -5.26 1.58
N VAL A 35 -0.13 -6.11 0.76
CA VAL A 35 0.53 -7.23 0.09
C VAL A 35 0.83 -6.75 -1.33
N ILE A 36 2.09 -6.88 -1.76
CA ILE A 36 2.52 -6.47 -3.10
C ILE A 36 3.11 -7.70 -3.77
N ASP A 37 2.52 -8.10 -4.90
CA ASP A 37 3.15 -9.04 -5.82
C ASP A 37 4.10 -8.26 -6.73
N THR A 38 5.37 -8.67 -6.81
CA THR A 38 6.40 -7.98 -7.58
C THR A 38 7.37 -8.95 -8.24
N GLY A 39 7.95 -8.53 -9.37
CA GLY A 39 9.15 -9.16 -9.93
C GLY A 39 10.35 -8.95 -9.01
N ILE A 40 11.26 -9.93 -9.00
CA ILE A 40 12.56 -9.86 -8.33
C ILE A 40 13.60 -9.54 -9.40
N ALA A 41 14.14 -8.33 -9.38
CA ALA A 41 15.22 -7.93 -10.28
C ALA A 41 16.58 -8.42 -9.77
N HIS A 42 17.46 -8.80 -10.68
CA HIS A 42 18.84 -9.12 -10.34
C HIS A 42 19.57 -7.89 -9.79
N ARG A 43 20.49 -8.10 -8.84
CA ARG A 43 21.27 -7.02 -8.21
C ARG A 43 22.20 -6.29 -9.20
N GLU A 44 22.72 -7.01 -10.19
CA GLU A 44 23.64 -6.46 -11.19
C GLU A 44 22.88 -5.83 -12.36
N PRO A 45 23.27 -4.60 -12.77
CA PRO A 45 22.63 -3.91 -13.89
C PRO A 45 22.68 -4.72 -15.18
N GLY A 46 21.59 -4.67 -15.96
CA GLY A 46 21.52 -5.28 -17.30
C GLY A 46 21.12 -6.75 -17.33
N ILE A 47 21.04 -7.45 -16.18
CA ILE A 47 20.59 -8.86 -16.14
C ILE A 47 19.06 -8.99 -16.19
N GLY A 48 18.34 -8.07 -15.55
CA GLY A 48 16.87 -8.03 -15.57
C GLY A 48 16.23 -8.90 -14.49
N GLN A 49 15.01 -9.38 -14.74
CA GLN A 49 14.20 -10.11 -13.75
C GLN A 49 14.68 -11.56 -13.59
N VAL A 50 14.78 -12.02 -12.34
CA VAL A 50 15.24 -13.38 -11.97
C VAL A 50 14.22 -14.16 -11.15
N GLY A 51 13.07 -13.56 -10.84
CA GLY A 51 11.98 -14.23 -10.14
C GLY A 51 10.77 -13.33 -9.93
N ALA A 52 9.84 -13.78 -9.10
CA ALA A 52 8.69 -13.02 -8.62
C ALA A 52 8.35 -13.46 -7.20
N GLY A 53 7.67 -12.61 -6.44
CA GLY A 53 7.25 -12.95 -5.09
C GLY A 53 6.43 -11.86 -4.41
N ILE A 54 6.00 -12.19 -3.20
CA ILE A 54 5.18 -11.31 -2.36
C ILE A 54 6.09 -10.55 -1.40
N VAL A 55 5.87 -9.24 -1.31
CA VAL A 55 6.51 -8.35 -0.34
C VAL A 55 5.48 -7.53 0.42
N HIS A 56 5.89 -6.98 1.55
CA HIS A 56 5.11 -6.03 2.33
C HIS A 56 5.93 -4.78 2.55
N PRO A 57 5.38 -3.56 2.35
CA PRO A 57 6.09 -2.34 2.69
C PRO A 57 6.47 -2.34 4.19
N PRO A 58 7.59 -1.71 4.59
CA PRO A 58 7.95 -1.57 5.99
C PRO A 58 6.86 -0.83 6.76
N LEU A 59 6.58 -1.19 8.02
CA LEU A 59 5.59 -0.44 8.83
C LEU A 59 6.03 1.02 9.07
N ALA A 60 7.35 1.24 9.13
CA ALA A 60 7.95 2.55 9.40
C ALA A 60 7.47 3.64 8.43
N CYS A 61 7.33 3.34 7.14
CA CYS A 61 6.89 4.36 6.17
C CYS A 61 5.47 4.86 6.44
N PHE A 62 4.58 4.02 6.97
CA PHE A 62 3.23 4.44 7.38
C PHE A 62 3.26 5.31 8.63
N ILE A 63 4.11 4.98 9.60
CA ILE A 63 4.29 5.77 10.83
C ILE A 63 4.84 7.17 10.48
N GLU A 64 5.84 7.23 9.61
CA GLU A 64 6.42 8.49 9.12
C GLU A 64 5.40 9.32 8.36
N ALA A 65 4.61 8.71 7.47
CA ALA A 65 3.53 9.40 6.77
C ALA A 65 2.48 9.99 7.73
N MET A 66 2.08 9.24 8.76
CA MET A 66 1.13 9.76 9.76
C MET A 66 1.69 10.96 10.53
N ARG A 67 2.97 10.90 10.92
CA ARG A 67 3.64 12.03 11.59
C ARG A 67 3.70 13.27 10.69
N ALA A 68 3.96 13.10 9.40
CA ALA A 68 3.97 14.21 8.45
C ALA A 68 2.59 14.86 8.31
N ILE A 69 1.52 14.06 8.23
CA ILE A 69 0.13 14.55 8.19
C ILE A 69 -0.21 15.32 9.47
N GLU A 70 0.17 14.81 10.64
CA GLU A 70 -0.05 15.49 11.92
C GLU A 70 0.67 16.84 12.00
N MET A 71 1.90 16.93 11.50
CA MET A 71 2.65 18.18 11.44
C MET A 71 2.01 19.20 10.50
N GLU A 72 1.57 18.78 9.32
CA GLU A 72 0.88 19.64 8.35
C GLU A 72 -0.42 20.21 8.93
N TRP A 73 -1.26 19.36 9.52
CA TRP A 73 -2.52 19.80 10.12
C TRP A 73 -2.32 20.73 11.32
N ALA A 74 -1.25 20.54 12.09
CA ALA A 74 -0.91 21.43 13.20
C ALA A 74 -0.50 22.83 12.72
N VAL A 75 0.11 22.94 11.53
CA VAL A 75 0.46 24.23 10.91
C VAL A 75 -0.77 24.92 10.35
N ASP A 76 -1.68 24.20 9.69
CA ASP A 76 -2.88 24.79 9.08
C ASP A 76 -3.97 25.19 10.09
N SER A 77 -3.88 24.70 11.33
CA SER A 77 -4.84 24.98 12.40
C SER A 77 -4.43 26.12 13.34
N GLY A 78 -3.27 26.76 13.09
CA GLY A 78 -2.73 27.89 13.87
C GLY A 78 -2.75 29.20 13.10
#